data_AF-A0A2X2WDG8-F1
#
_entry.id   AF-A0A2X2WDG8-F1
#
_cell.length_a   1.000
_cell.length_b   1.000
_cell.length_c   1.000
_cell.angle_alpha   90.00
_cell.angle_beta   90.00
_cell.angle_gamma   90.00
#
_symmetry.space_group_name_H-M   'P 1'
#
loop_
_entity.id
_entity.type
_entity.pdbx_description
1 polymer ?
#
loop_
_entity_poly.entity_id
_entity_poly.type
_entity_poly.pdbx_seq_one_letter_code
_entity_poly.pdbx_strand_id
1 'polypeptide(L)'
;MTLKDANGNTLEVVPQRVGFRDIQVRDGLFYINNRYVMLHGVNRHDNDHLKGRAVGMDRVEKDLRLMKQHNINSVRTAHYPNDPRFYELCDIYGLFVMAETDVESHGFANIGDISRITDDPAWETVYVERIVRHIHAQKNHPSIIIWSLGNESGYGCNIRAMYHAAKALDDTRLIHYEEDRDAEVVDIISTMYTPRAADERVW
;
A
#
# COMPACT_ATOMS: atom_id res chain seq x y z
N MET A 1 4.86 23.99 -4.43
CA MET A 1 5.56 24.84 -3.43
C MET A 1 6.62 25.66 -4.15
N THR A 2 6.81 26.93 -3.76
CA THR A 2 7.84 27.81 -4.36
C THR A 2 8.71 28.37 -3.25
N LEU A 3 10.03 28.16 -3.34
CA LEU A 3 11.02 28.76 -2.44
C LEU A 3 11.52 30.07 -3.06
N LYS A 4 11.58 31.13 -2.25
CA LYS A 4 12.07 32.45 -2.67
C LYS A 4 13.18 32.94 -1.73
N ASP A 5 14.11 33.72 -2.25
CA ASP A 5 15.10 34.43 -1.45
C ASP A 5 14.51 35.68 -0.76
N ALA A 6 15.33 36.38 0.03
CA ALA A 6 14.92 37.60 0.73
C ALA A 6 14.54 38.76 -0.21
N ASN A 7 14.98 38.73 -1.47
CA ASN A 7 14.67 39.73 -2.49
C ASN A 7 13.43 39.37 -3.32
N GLY A 8 12.79 38.22 -3.05
CA GLY A 8 11.60 37.73 -3.75
C GLY A 8 11.89 36.92 -5.02
N ASN A 9 13.17 36.67 -5.35
CA ASN A 9 13.56 35.86 -6.50
C ASN A 9 13.23 34.39 -6.23
N THR A 10 12.72 33.70 -7.24
CA THR A 10 12.42 32.26 -7.13
C THR A 10 13.71 31.44 -7.17
N LEU A 11 13.90 30.59 -6.17
CA LEU A 11 15.03 29.66 -6.07
C LEU A 11 14.65 28.26 -6.55
N GLU A 12 13.48 27.77 -6.15
CA GLU A 12 13.01 26.42 -6.46
C GLU A 12 11.49 26.39 -6.62
N VAL A 13 11.02 25.49 -7.51
CA VAL A 13 9.61 25.14 -7.63
C VAL A 13 9.46 23.63 -7.58
N VAL A 14 8.66 23.14 -6.63
CA VAL A 14 8.24 21.74 -6.55
C VAL A 14 6.76 21.65 -6.93
N PRO A 15 6.43 21.23 -8.16
CA PRO A 15 5.05 20.98 -8.55
C PRO A 15 4.54 19.69 -7.92
N GLN A 16 3.28 19.67 -7.49
CA GLN A 16 2.62 18.49 -6.95
C GLN A 16 1.17 18.49 -7.41
N ARG A 17 0.68 17.36 -7.94
CA ARG A 17 -0.75 17.18 -8.21
C ARG A 17 -1.46 16.90 -6.89
N VAL A 18 -2.62 17.53 -6.69
CA VAL A 18 -3.43 17.36 -5.48
C VAL A 18 -4.77 16.78 -5.87
N GLY A 19 -5.18 15.70 -5.22
CA GLY A 19 -6.51 15.12 -5.32
C GLY A 19 -7.28 15.32 -4.01
N PHE A 20 -8.38 16.07 -4.06
CA PHE A 20 -9.24 16.23 -2.90
C PHE A 20 -10.00 14.93 -2.67
N ARG A 21 -9.68 14.25 -1.57
CA ARG A 21 -10.39 13.06 -1.13
C ARG A 21 -10.44 12.95 0.38
N ASP A 22 -11.46 12.26 0.85
CA ASP A 22 -11.66 11.87 2.24
C ASP A 22 -11.94 10.36 2.29
N ILE A 23 -11.29 9.66 3.21
CA ILE A 23 -11.40 8.21 3.39
C ILE A 23 -12.02 7.94 4.76
N GLN A 24 -13.10 7.15 4.78
CA GLN A 24 -13.78 6.82 6.02
C GLN A 24 -14.18 5.35 6.05
N VAL A 25 -14.13 4.76 7.25
CA VAL A 25 -14.80 3.49 7.55
C VAL A 25 -15.93 3.81 8.53
N ARG A 26 -17.16 3.39 8.19
CA ARG A 26 -18.36 3.59 9.03
C ARG A 26 -19.15 2.30 9.03
N ASP A 27 -19.43 1.76 10.22
CA ASP A 27 -20.20 0.53 10.38
C ASP A 27 -19.66 -0.64 9.52
N GLY A 28 -18.34 -0.77 9.45
CA GLY A 28 -17.65 -1.81 8.66
C GLY A 28 -17.61 -1.56 7.14
N LEU A 29 -18.14 -0.43 6.65
CA LEU A 29 -18.18 -0.12 5.22
C LEU A 29 -17.14 0.94 4.85
N PHE A 30 -16.50 0.74 3.70
CA PHE A 30 -15.45 1.61 3.16
C PHE A 30 -16.04 2.71 2.27
N TYR A 31 -15.71 3.97 2.58
CA TYR A 31 -16.19 5.15 1.86
C TYR A 31 -15.04 6.02 1.38
N ILE A 32 -15.20 6.57 0.17
CA ILE A 32 -14.38 7.66 -0.35
C ILE A 32 -15.32 8.81 -0.73
N ASN A 33 -15.07 10.01 -0.20
CA ASN A 33 -15.92 11.18 -0.41
C ASN A 33 -17.40 10.91 -0.12
N ASN A 34 -17.68 10.26 1.02
CA ASN A 34 -19.01 9.85 1.45
C ASN A 34 -19.75 8.87 0.51
N ARG A 35 -19.07 8.27 -0.46
CA ARG A 35 -19.65 7.22 -1.32
C ARG A 35 -19.05 5.87 -0.98
N TYR A 36 -19.91 4.87 -0.85
CA TYR A 36 -19.48 3.49 -0.67
C TYR A 36 -18.62 3.06 -1.86
N VAL A 37 -17.51 2.39 -1.58
CA VAL A 37 -16.57 1.91 -2.59
C VAL A 37 -16.35 0.42 -2.41
N MET A 38 -16.54 -0.31 -3.51
CA MET A 38 -16.10 -1.70 -3.64
C MET A 38 -14.84 -1.74 -4.52
N LEU A 39 -13.82 -2.45 -4.05
CA LEU A 39 -12.54 -2.59 -4.75
C LEU A 39 -12.62 -3.76 -5.74
N HIS A 40 -12.61 -3.44 -7.03
CA HIS A 40 -12.39 -4.40 -8.11
C HIS A 40 -10.91 -4.36 -8.47
N GLY A 41 -10.13 -5.11 -7.69
CA GLY A 41 -8.69 -4.98 -7.64
C GLY A 41 -7.93 -6.14 -8.27
N VAL A 42 -6.67 -5.87 -8.62
CA VAL A 42 -5.69 -6.88 -9.01
C VAL A 42 -4.37 -6.66 -8.27
N ASN A 43 -3.62 -7.74 -8.04
CA ASN A 43 -2.23 -7.64 -7.62
C ASN A 43 -1.35 -7.42 -8.87
N ARG A 44 -0.44 -6.44 -8.82
CA ARG A 44 0.52 -6.18 -9.90
C ARG A 44 1.95 -6.26 -9.36
N HIS A 45 2.73 -7.19 -9.91
CA HIS A 45 4.19 -7.18 -9.79
C HIS A 45 4.85 -6.37 -10.91
N ASP A 46 6.02 -5.81 -10.64
CA ASP A 46 6.91 -5.32 -11.69
C ASP A 46 7.53 -6.48 -12.45
N ASN A 47 6.97 -6.76 -13.63
CA ASN A 47 7.44 -7.81 -14.52
C ASN A 47 7.42 -7.39 -15.99
N ASP A 48 8.57 -7.54 -16.64
CA ASP A 48 8.75 -7.49 -18.08
C ASP A 48 9.44 -8.76 -18.54
N HIS A 49 8.86 -9.44 -19.53
CA HIS A 49 9.38 -10.68 -20.11
C HIS A 49 10.83 -10.62 -20.62
N LEU A 50 11.36 -9.43 -20.95
CA LEU A 50 12.73 -9.25 -21.45
C LEU A 50 13.64 -8.61 -20.40
N LYS A 51 13.10 -7.75 -19.52
CA LYS A 51 13.88 -6.93 -18.57
C LYS A 51 13.72 -7.35 -17.11
N GLY A 52 12.90 -8.38 -16.83
CA GLY A 52 12.54 -8.77 -15.47
C GLY A 52 11.86 -7.62 -14.73
N ARG A 53 12.40 -7.24 -13.56
CA ARG A 53 11.83 -6.17 -12.72
C ARG A 53 12.14 -4.74 -13.20
N ALA A 54 13.01 -4.57 -14.21
CA ALA A 54 13.32 -3.26 -14.79
C ALA A 54 12.26 -2.82 -15.83
N VAL A 55 11.02 -2.68 -15.38
CA VAL A 55 9.85 -2.39 -16.23
C VAL A 55 9.90 -0.94 -16.73
N GLY A 56 9.70 -0.74 -18.02
CA GLY A 56 9.58 0.61 -18.61
C GLY A 56 8.24 1.28 -18.27
N MET A 57 8.22 2.61 -18.15
CA MET A 57 6.99 3.34 -17.83
C MET A 57 5.92 3.26 -18.94
N ASP A 58 6.34 3.04 -20.19
CA ASP A 58 5.44 2.72 -21.31
C ASP A 58 4.66 1.43 -21.07
N ARG A 59 5.32 0.42 -20.48
CA ARG A 59 4.69 -0.84 -20.10
C ARG A 59 3.78 -0.66 -18.89
N VAL A 60 4.23 0.08 -17.88
CA VAL A 60 3.40 0.43 -16.70
C VAL A 60 2.11 1.13 -17.15
N GLU A 61 2.21 2.17 -17.97
CA GLU A 61 1.06 2.91 -18.47
C GLU A 61 0.12 2.02 -19.29
N LYS A 62 0.67 1.10 -20.11
CA LYS A 62 -0.12 0.10 -20.82
C LYS A 62 -0.90 -0.82 -19.86
N ASP A 63 -0.26 -1.31 -18.79
CA ASP A 63 -0.93 -2.13 -17.79
C ASP A 63 -2.09 -1.37 -17.13
N LEU A 64 -1.86 -0.11 -16.72
CA LEU A 64 -2.91 0.71 -16.09
C LEU A 64 -4.08 0.99 -17.05
N ARG A 65 -3.80 1.26 -18.33
CA ARG A 65 -4.86 1.45 -19.35
C ARG A 65 -5.67 0.18 -19.56
N LEU A 66 -5.02 -0.99 -19.60
CA LEU A 66 -5.69 -2.28 -19.71
C LEU A 66 -6.59 -2.52 -18.48
N MET A 67 -6.10 -2.25 -17.26
CA MET A 67 -6.91 -2.34 -16.05
C MET A 67 -8.21 -1.51 -16.18
N LYS A 68 -8.08 -0.25 -16.59
CA LYS A 68 -9.24 0.64 -16.78
C LYS A 68 -10.21 0.14 -17.86
N GLN A 69 -9.69 -0.38 -18.97
CA GLN A 69 -10.51 -0.96 -20.05
C GLN A 69 -11.27 -2.22 -19.62
N HIS A 70 -10.78 -2.91 -18.59
CA HIS A 70 -11.38 -4.13 -18.04
C HIS A 70 -12.11 -3.90 -16.70
N ASN A 71 -12.58 -2.68 -16.45
CA ASN A 71 -13.39 -2.30 -15.28
C ASN A 71 -12.69 -2.50 -13.92
N ILE A 72 -11.35 -2.61 -13.90
CA ILE A 72 -10.57 -2.63 -12.67
C ILE A 72 -10.46 -1.19 -12.16
N ASN A 73 -10.68 -1.01 -10.85
CA ASN A 73 -10.63 0.29 -10.18
C ASN A 73 -9.52 0.40 -9.14
N SER A 74 -8.84 -0.71 -8.82
CA SER A 74 -7.81 -0.73 -7.79
C SER A 74 -6.65 -1.67 -8.12
N VAL A 75 -5.50 -1.41 -7.51
CA VAL A 75 -4.29 -2.18 -7.68
C VAL A 75 -3.52 -2.27 -6.37
N ARG A 76 -3.09 -3.48 -6.01
CA ARG A 76 -2.15 -3.72 -4.90
C ARG A 76 -0.74 -3.84 -5.46
N THR A 77 0.22 -3.10 -4.90
CA THR A 77 1.64 -3.16 -5.29
C THR A 77 2.30 -4.41 -4.67
N ALA A 78 1.90 -5.58 -5.13
CA ALA A 78 2.40 -6.87 -4.65
C ALA A 78 3.90 -7.01 -4.94
N HIS A 79 4.79 -7.24 -3.98
CA HIS A 79 4.64 -7.08 -2.53
C HIS A 79 5.68 -6.08 -2.01
N TYR A 80 5.75 -4.93 -2.69
CA TYR A 80 6.78 -3.91 -2.48
C TYR A 80 6.41 -2.56 -3.12
N PRO A 81 7.02 -1.44 -2.68
CA PRO A 81 6.83 -0.15 -3.32
C PRO A 81 7.28 -0.21 -4.79
N ASN A 82 6.43 0.23 -5.71
CA ASN A 82 6.79 0.38 -7.12
C ASN A 82 7.59 1.68 -7.36
N ASP A 83 8.07 1.87 -8.60
CA ASP A 83 8.69 3.13 -9.06
C ASP A 83 7.79 4.34 -8.73
N PRO A 84 8.31 5.47 -8.21
CA PRO A 84 7.49 6.64 -7.87
C PRO A 84 6.54 7.11 -8.98
N ARG A 85 6.95 6.97 -10.25
CA ARG A 85 6.14 7.36 -11.41
C ARG A 85 4.89 6.49 -11.60
N PHE A 86 4.86 5.28 -11.05
CA PHE A 86 3.65 4.43 -11.03
C PHE A 86 2.50 5.13 -10.29
N TYR A 87 2.80 5.73 -9.13
CA TYR A 87 1.77 6.40 -8.31
C TYR A 87 1.29 7.69 -8.99
N GLU A 88 2.19 8.45 -9.63
CA GLU A 88 1.82 9.59 -10.47
C GLU A 88 0.86 9.18 -11.60
N LEU A 89 1.12 8.05 -12.26
CA LEU A 89 0.22 7.53 -13.29
C LEU A 89 -1.12 7.08 -12.69
N CYS A 90 -1.12 6.44 -11.52
CA CYS A 90 -2.37 6.06 -10.84
C CYS A 90 -3.21 7.29 -10.45
N ASP A 91 -2.57 8.39 -10.03
CA ASP A 91 -3.24 9.66 -9.78
C ASP A 91 -3.90 10.24 -11.03
N ILE A 92 -3.24 10.10 -12.20
CA ILE A 92 -3.73 10.62 -13.48
C ILE A 92 -4.86 9.74 -14.06
N TYR A 93 -4.66 8.42 -14.06
CA TYR A 93 -5.59 7.46 -14.67
C TYR A 93 -6.78 7.10 -13.76
N GLY A 94 -6.68 7.40 -12.46
CA GLY A 94 -7.71 7.13 -11.48
C GLY A 94 -7.81 5.64 -11.15
N LEU A 95 -6.85 5.15 -10.37
CA LEU A 95 -6.87 3.83 -9.71
C LEU A 95 -6.63 4.01 -8.22
N PHE A 96 -7.38 3.26 -7.41
CA PHE A 96 -7.12 3.18 -5.98
C PHE A 96 -5.94 2.24 -5.72
N VAL A 97 -4.95 2.70 -4.97
CA VAL A 97 -3.72 1.96 -4.72
C VAL A 97 -3.70 1.50 -3.26
N MET A 98 -3.50 0.19 -3.08
CA MET A 98 -2.97 -0.37 -1.84
C MET A 98 -1.45 -0.43 -1.99
N ALA A 99 -0.76 0.50 -1.34
CA ALA A 99 0.68 0.62 -1.42
C ALA A 99 1.31 -0.26 -0.32
N GLU A 100 1.98 -1.33 -0.75
CA GLU A 100 2.53 -2.34 0.13
C GLU A 100 4.03 -2.18 0.38
N THR A 101 4.40 -2.30 1.65
CA THR A 101 5.78 -2.24 2.11
C THR A 101 6.52 -3.51 1.69
N ASP A 102 7.80 -3.37 1.32
CA ASP A 102 8.68 -4.48 0.94
C ASP A 102 9.06 -5.30 2.18
N VAL A 103 8.14 -6.11 2.68
CA VAL A 103 8.33 -7.04 3.81
C VAL A 103 7.63 -8.34 3.47
N GLU A 104 8.43 -9.37 3.22
CA GLU A 104 7.95 -10.74 3.06
C GLU A 104 8.98 -11.72 3.65
N SER A 105 8.54 -12.57 4.57
CA SER A 105 9.38 -13.59 5.23
C SER A 105 8.79 -15.00 5.14
N HIS A 106 7.97 -15.26 4.11
CA HIS A 106 7.26 -16.52 3.89
C HIS A 106 8.20 -17.73 3.98
N GLY A 107 9.46 -17.60 3.55
CA GLY A 107 10.45 -18.69 3.59
C GLY A 107 10.60 -19.39 4.95
N PHE A 108 10.31 -18.73 6.08
CA PHE A 108 10.35 -19.36 7.40
C PHE A 108 9.18 -20.33 7.68
N ALA A 109 8.11 -20.30 6.89
CA ALA A 109 7.08 -21.33 6.91
C ALA A 109 7.65 -22.73 6.64
N ASN A 110 8.73 -22.83 5.84
CA ASN A 110 9.41 -24.10 5.56
C ASN A 110 10.10 -24.73 6.79
N ILE A 111 10.32 -23.94 7.85
CA ILE A 111 10.85 -24.44 9.13
C ILE A 111 9.79 -24.44 10.24
N GLY A 112 8.53 -24.20 9.90
CA GLY A 112 7.40 -24.23 10.83
C GLY A 112 7.28 -22.99 11.74
N ASP A 113 7.96 -21.89 11.43
CA ASP A 113 7.97 -20.67 12.24
C ASP A 113 7.94 -19.43 11.35
N ILE A 114 6.81 -19.18 10.66
CA ILE A 114 6.70 -18.03 9.73
C ILE A 114 6.97 -16.67 10.42
N SER A 115 6.65 -16.55 11.72
CA SER A 115 6.89 -15.34 12.52
C SER A 115 8.33 -15.19 13.02
N ARG A 116 9.25 -16.08 12.65
CA ARG A 116 10.61 -16.19 13.22
C ARG A 116 11.34 -14.85 13.39
N ILE A 117 11.23 -13.96 12.41
CA ILE A 117 11.85 -12.63 12.44
C ILE A 117 10.83 -11.49 12.64
N THR A 118 9.55 -11.77 12.46
CA THR A 118 8.46 -10.80 12.65
C THR A 118 8.14 -10.59 14.13
N ASP A 119 8.38 -11.60 14.97
CA ASP A 119 8.24 -11.52 16.44
C ASP A 119 9.60 -11.46 17.18
N ASP A 120 10.68 -11.15 16.47
CA ASP A 120 12.00 -10.92 17.06
C ASP A 120 12.30 -9.41 17.15
N PRO A 121 12.36 -8.82 18.36
CA PRO A 121 12.64 -7.41 18.55
C PRO A 121 13.98 -6.94 17.96
N ALA A 122 14.94 -7.84 17.72
CA ALA A 122 16.19 -7.50 17.05
C ALA A 122 15.99 -7.00 15.61
N TRP A 123 14.84 -7.31 15.00
CA TRP A 123 14.48 -6.91 13.63
C TRP A 123 13.56 -5.69 13.57
N GLU A 124 13.10 -5.15 14.71
CA GLU A 124 12.11 -4.06 14.78
C GLU A 124 12.52 -2.86 13.93
N THR A 125 13.76 -2.39 14.07
CA THR A 125 14.29 -1.23 13.30
C THR A 125 14.17 -1.46 11.79
N VAL A 126 14.46 -2.66 11.30
CA VAL A 126 14.43 -2.97 9.86
C VAL A 126 12.98 -2.96 9.34
N TYR A 127 12.03 -3.47 10.13
CA TYR A 127 10.61 -3.45 9.79
C TYR A 127 10.06 -2.02 9.76
N VAL A 128 10.30 -1.26 10.83
CA VAL A 128 9.82 0.12 10.98
C VAL A 128 10.42 1.04 9.90
N GLU A 129 11.73 0.94 9.61
CA GLU A 129 12.35 1.77 8.58
C GLU A 129 11.74 1.57 7.19
N ARG A 130 11.30 0.35 6.85
CA ARG A 130 10.71 0.06 5.54
C ARG A 130 9.39 0.80 5.34
N ILE A 131 8.47 0.73 6.31
CA ILE A 131 7.18 1.44 6.22
C ILE A 131 7.36 2.96 6.33
N VAL A 132 8.23 3.43 7.22
CA VAL A 132 8.52 4.86 7.40
C VAL A 132 9.01 5.47 6.08
N ARG A 133 10.00 4.82 5.43
CA ARG A 133 10.54 5.30 4.15
C ARG A 133 9.50 5.25 3.03
N HIS A 134 8.66 4.21 3.00
CA HIS A 134 7.60 4.08 2.00
C HIS A 134 6.59 5.22 2.11
N ILE A 135 6.08 5.49 3.32
CA ILE A 135 5.13 6.58 3.57
C ILE A 135 5.77 7.93 3.23
N HIS A 136 6.99 8.20 3.71
CA HIS A 136 7.65 9.48 3.40
C HIS A 136 7.82 9.72 1.90
N ALA A 137 8.12 8.67 1.14
CA ALA A 137 8.28 8.78 -0.30
C ALA A 137 6.96 9.03 -1.04
N GLN A 138 5.85 8.46 -0.57
CA GLN A 138 4.63 8.33 -1.38
C GLN A 138 3.35 8.97 -0.79
N LYS A 139 3.37 9.50 0.44
CA LYS A 139 2.16 10.00 1.16
C LYS A 139 1.37 11.11 0.48
N ASN A 140 1.96 11.80 -0.49
CA ASN A 140 1.29 12.88 -1.20
C ASN A 140 0.46 12.40 -2.40
N HIS A 141 0.49 11.10 -2.74
CA HIS A 141 -0.31 10.55 -3.83
C HIS A 141 -1.77 10.31 -3.39
N PRO A 142 -2.76 11.00 -3.99
CA PRO A 142 -4.17 10.78 -3.68
C PRO A 142 -4.66 9.38 -4.10
N SER A 143 -4.06 8.74 -5.09
CA SER A 143 -4.41 7.37 -5.50
C SER A 143 -4.20 6.34 -4.39
N ILE A 144 -3.20 6.53 -3.53
CA ILE A 144 -2.95 5.64 -2.39
C ILE A 144 -4.05 5.86 -1.35
N ILE A 145 -4.82 4.82 -1.09
CA ILE A 145 -5.92 4.82 -0.12
C ILE A 145 -5.64 3.93 1.10
N ILE A 146 -4.75 2.95 0.95
CA ILE A 146 -4.40 1.95 1.96
C ILE A 146 -2.87 1.78 1.95
N TRP A 147 -2.26 1.76 3.12
CA TRP A 147 -0.90 1.24 3.30
C TRP A 147 -0.97 -0.22 3.73
N SER A 148 -0.15 -1.08 3.13
CA SER A 148 0.01 -2.45 3.59
C SER A 148 1.37 -2.64 4.27
N LEU A 149 1.36 -3.31 5.43
CA LEU A 149 2.57 -3.54 6.24
C LEU A 149 3.51 -4.60 5.63
N GLY A 150 3.04 -5.35 4.63
CA GLY A 150 3.82 -6.39 3.96
C GLY A 150 2.93 -7.55 3.53
N ASN A 151 3.55 -8.70 3.31
CA ASN A 151 2.89 -9.93 2.87
C ASN A 151 3.46 -11.14 3.64
N GLU A 152 2.64 -12.15 3.91
CA GLU A 152 3.01 -13.51 4.36
C GLU A 152 4.28 -13.59 5.22
N SER A 153 4.31 -12.85 6.33
CA SER A 153 5.47 -12.80 7.24
C SER A 153 5.12 -13.25 8.65
N GLY A 154 3.98 -13.93 8.84
CA GLY A 154 3.45 -14.22 10.17
C GLY A 154 3.02 -12.95 10.89
N TYR A 155 2.91 -13.02 12.21
CA TYR A 155 2.50 -11.88 13.05
C TYR A 155 3.35 -11.82 14.32
N GLY A 156 3.62 -10.61 14.80
CA GLY A 156 4.54 -10.39 15.92
C GLY A 156 4.77 -8.93 16.26
N CYS A 157 5.70 -8.68 17.20
CA CYS A 157 6.01 -7.34 17.72
C CYS A 157 6.37 -6.31 16.65
N ASN A 158 7.02 -6.74 15.57
CA ASN A 158 7.48 -5.82 14.54
C ASN A 158 6.32 -5.29 13.69
N ILE A 159 5.24 -6.06 13.50
CA ILE A 159 4.02 -5.58 12.82
C ILE A 159 3.32 -4.50 13.64
N ARG A 160 3.21 -4.70 14.97
CA ARG A 160 2.67 -3.69 15.89
C ARG A 160 3.47 -2.40 15.85
N ALA A 161 4.80 -2.49 15.89
CA ALA A 161 5.69 -1.35 15.78
C ALA A 161 5.52 -0.60 14.44
N MET A 162 5.42 -1.34 13.32
CA MET A 162 5.15 -0.76 12.00
C MET A 162 3.81 -0.03 11.94
N TYR A 163 2.73 -0.62 12.49
CA TYR A 163 1.41 0.01 12.53
C TYR A 163 1.44 1.35 13.27
N HIS A 164 2.01 1.37 14.47
CA HIS A 164 2.09 2.60 15.28
C HIS A 164 2.92 3.68 14.58
N ALA A 165 4.05 3.30 13.96
CA ALA A 165 4.85 4.23 13.17
C ALA A 165 4.08 4.77 11.96
N ALA A 166 3.34 3.90 11.25
CA ALA A 166 2.53 4.28 10.10
C ALA A 166 1.42 5.27 10.47
N LYS A 167 0.63 4.96 11.51
CA LYS A 167 -0.45 5.83 12.01
C LYS A 167 0.07 7.16 12.56
N ALA A 168 1.25 7.18 13.18
CA ALA A 168 1.87 8.42 13.63
C ALA A 168 2.31 9.33 12.46
N LEU A 169 2.62 8.75 11.29
CA LEU A 169 3.04 9.50 10.10
C LEU A 169 1.88 9.90 9.19
N ASP A 170 0.85 9.07 9.12
CA ASP A 170 -0.32 9.25 8.24
C ASP A 170 -1.55 8.57 8.83
N ASP A 171 -2.41 9.37 9.49
CA ASP A 171 -3.71 8.94 10.00
C ASP A 171 -4.84 9.10 8.97
N THR A 172 -4.53 9.60 7.77
CA THR A 172 -5.53 9.90 6.71
C THR A 172 -5.87 8.69 5.83
N ARG A 173 -5.22 7.55 6.07
CA ARG A 173 -5.33 6.32 5.29
C ARG A 173 -5.50 5.10 6.20
N LEU A 174 -6.03 4.04 5.62
CA LEU A 174 -6.18 2.75 6.29
C LEU A 174 -4.88 1.95 6.24
N ILE A 175 -4.67 1.07 7.21
CA ILE A 175 -3.58 0.12 7.31
C ILE A 175 -4.13 -1.30 7.12
N HIS A 176 -3.45 -2.05 6.26
CA HIS A 176 -3.74 -3.43 5.92
C HIS A 176 -2.55 -4.33 6.29
N TYR A 177 -2.85 -5.53 6.78
CA TYR A 177 -1.92 -6.63 6.86
C TYR A 177 -2.70 -7.94 6.96
N GLU A 178 -2.44 -8.90 6.07
CA GLU A 178 -3.29 -10.08 5.94
C GLU A 178 -3.13 -11.09 7.09
N GLU A 179 -1.92 -11.20 7.65
CA GLU A 179 -1.65 -12.14 8.74
C GLU A 179 -2.13 -11.63 10.12
N ASP A 180 -2.59 -10.38 10.21
CA ASP A 180 -3.30 -9.86 11.40
C ASP A 180 -4.78 -10.27 11.35
N ARG A 181 -5.04 -11.56 11.54
CA ARG A 181 -6.36 -12.18 11.32
C ARG A 181 -7.39 -11.77 12.37
N ASP A 182 -6.94 -11.34 13.56
CA ASP A 182 -7.78 -10.87 14.65
C ASP A 182 -7.96 -9.34 14.64
N ALA A 183 -7.37 -8.66 13.65
CA ALA A 183 -7.40 -7.21 13.49
C ALA A 183 -6.94 -6.43 14.73
N GLU A 184 -5.84 -6.85 15.36
CA GLU A 184 -5.28 -6.16 16.53
C GLU A 184 -4.75 -4.77 16.16
N VAL A 185 -4.04 -4.66 15.03
CA VAL A 185 -3.36 -3.45 14.55
C VAL A 185 -3.55 -3.23 13.05
N VAL A 186 -4.76 -3.47 12.54
CA VAL A 186 -5.16 -3.13 11.16
C VAL A 186 -6.55 -2.52 11.13
N ASP A 187 -6.84 -1.72 10.10
CA ASP A 187 -8.18 -1.15 9.90
C ASP A 187 -9.06 -2.01 8.98
N ILE A 188 -8.48 -3.05 8.35
CA ILE A 188 -9.13 -3.88 7.34
C ILE A 188 -8.76 -5.35 7.59
N ILE A 189 -9.76 -6.20 7.79
CA ILE A 189 -9.60 -7.65 7.77
C ILE A 189 -9.40 -8.09 6.32
N SER A 190 -8.40 -8.93 6.10
CA SER A 190 -8.05 -9.44 4.78
C SER A 190 -7.78 -10.94 4.87
N THR A 191 -8.06 -11.63 3.77
CA THR A 191 -7.74 -13.06 3.63
C THR A 191 -7.33 -13.31 2.19
N MET A 192 -6.49 -14.32 1.97
CA MET A 192 -6.16 -14.78 0.63
C MET A 192 -6.78 -16.16 0.32
N TYR A 193 -7.41 -16.26 -0.85
CA TYR A 193 -7.95 -17.50 -1.41
C TYR A 193 -9.02 -18.20 -0.55
N THR A 194 -9.73 -17.46 0.32
CA THR A 194 -10.81 -18.01 1.16
C THR A 194 -11.90 -18.66 0.28
N PRO A 195 -12.17 -19.97 0.47
CA PRO A 195 -13.24 -20.63 -0.26
C PRO A 195 -14.60 -20.02 0.08
N ARG A 196 -15.49 -19.90 -0.91
CA ARG A 196 -16.84 -19.35 -0.72
C ARG A 196 -17.65 -20.06 0.38
N ALA A 197 -17.40 -21.34 0.63
CA ALA A 197 -18.08 -22.09 1.70
C ALA A 197 -17.65 -21.68 3.12
N ALA A 198 -16.53 -20.99 3.29
CA ALA A 198 -16.03 -20.48 4.57
C ALA A 198 -16.47 -19.03 4.86
N ASP A 199 -17.12 -18.37 3.89
CA ASP A 199 -17.48 -16.93 3.88
C ASP A 199 -18.66 -16.59 4.82
N GLU A 200 -19.35 -17.58 5.39
CA GLU A 200 -20.45 -17.36 6.35
C GLU A 200 -20.00 -16.77 7.70
N ARG A 201 -18.70 -16.59 7.93
CA ARG A 201 -18.13 -16.00 9.16
C ARG A 201 -17.64 -14.56 9.00
N VAL A 202 -17.72 -13.98 7.80
CA VAL A 202 -17.08 -12.69 7.46
C VAL A 202 -18.11 -11.59 7.15
N TRP A 203 -19.41 -11.89 7.23
CA TRP A 203 -20.55 -10.96 7.13
C TRP A 203 -21.40 -11.00 8.38
#